data_AF-A0A6P0WZE5-F1
#
_entry.id   AF-A0A6P0WZE5-F1
#
_cell.length_a   1.000
_cell.length_b   1.000
_cell.length_c   1.000
_cell.angle_alpha   90.00
_cell.angle_beta   90.00
_cell.angle_gamma   90.00
#
_symmetry.space_group_name_H-M   'P 1'
#
loop_
_entity.id
_entity.type
_entity.pdbx_description
1 polymer ?
#
loop_
_entity_poly.entity_id
_entity_poly.type
_entity_poly.pdbx_seq_one_letter_code
_entity_poly.pdbx_strand_id
1 'polypeptide(L)'
;MLNLEQVISAYPKQLHLEISPQAQAEAWHKVQDYSNQVARWNAYVNYLCLQTLVDWLQAKTNLQEEALLVLPELKTLLSIWEVVNGCALELGKTRLVLIPSESNDTEQLTVPFEWVDIPGWTADYYLAVQMHLEDDDCWLRVWGFTTHPRLKEGKKDYLRRTYSLAGKNLIESLNVMWVSRKLCPEEEAVVEPLPNLSAHQAEELLAQLGKITLYSPRLEVPFLQWGALFAHEEWREQLYQRRLGKAPLIKEAMNLPSWFKNFLEAGWYTVEEMGEILTTPTLNLAYGTGSNGFREDSLNIPQAVPTLIEVLQTSSSKQTSLPALKLLGQVGYGNLDAIAFLSQLLQTTKDLELRRQAALSLGQIATTHPQAGMRRVKLIDLGVLLDSKQVALVVTLV
;
A
#
# COMPACT_ATOMS: atom_id res chain seq x y z
N MET A 1 26.04 -29.28 24.28
CA MET A 1 24.64 -29.01 23.90
C MET A 1 23.89 -30.33 23.83
N LEU A 2 22.57 -30.33 23.96
CA LEU A 2 21.75 -31.54 23.95
C LEU A 2 21.40 -31.89 22.49
N ASN A 3 21.64 -33.14 22.09
CA ASN A 3 21.18 -33.68 20.79
C ASN A 3 19.66 -33.89 20.83
N LEU A 4 18.97 -33.86 19.68
CA LEU A 4 17.52 -34.00 19.55
C LEU A 4 16.92 -35.14 20.40
N GLU A 5 17.54 -36.32 20.42
CA GLU A 5 17.06 -37.46 21.23
C GLU A 5 17.04 -37.16 22.74
N GLN A 6 18.04 -36.44 23.23
CA GLN A 6 18.14 -36.05 24.64
C GLN A 6 17.08 -35.00 24.99
N VAL A 7 16.78 -34.10 24.06
CA VAL A 7 15.75 -33.07 24.24
C VAL A 7 14.35 -33.69 24.25
N ILE A 8 14.07 -34.63 23.34
CA ILE A 8 12.81 -35.38 23.30
C ILE A 8 12.59 -36.14 24.62
N SER A 9 13.63 -36.80 25.12
CA SER A 9 13.58 -37.54 26.39
C SER A 9 13.33 -36.63 27.59
N ALA A 10 13.96 -35.44 27.61
CA ALA A 10 13.80 -34.49 28.70
C ALA A 10 12.41 -33.80 28.71
N TYR A 11 11.79 -33.60 27.53
CA TYR A 11 10.57 -32.79 27.40
C TYR A 11 9.49 -33.44 26.51
N PRO A 12 9.01 -34.66 26.80
CA PRO A 12 8.18 -35.44 25.88
C PRO A 12 6.82 -34.83 25.50
N LYS A 13 6.36 -33.80 26.22
CA LYS A 13 5.09 -33.09 25.95
C LYS A 13 5.23 -31.95 24.95
N GLN A 14 6.47 -31.51 24.68
CA GLN A 14 6.79 -30.43 23.77
C GLN A 14 6.89 -30.95 22.33
N LEU A 15 6.66 -30.08 21.35
CA LEU A 15 6.81 -30.45 19.94
C LEU A 15 8.29 -30.37 19.56
N HIS A 16 8.80 -31.42 18.93
CA HIS A 16 10.16 -31.51 18.42
C HIS A 16 10.11 -31.88 16.95
N LEU A 17 10.84 -31.15 16.12
CA LEU A 17 10.92 -31.34 14.67
C LEU A 17 12.38 -31.32 14.26
N GLU A 18 12.77 -32.27 13.42
CA GLU A 18 14.06 -32.27 12.76
C GLU A 18 14.03 -31.29 11.58
N ILE A 19 15.15 -30.59 11.36
CA ILE A 19 15.31 -29.67 10.23
C ILE A 19 16.28 -30.30 9.25
N SER A 20 15.79 -30.65 8.06
CA SER A 20 16.64 -31.26 7.03
C SER A 20 17.66 -30.25 6.46
N PRO A 21 18.86 -30.71 6.04
CA PRO A 21 19.82 -29.86 5.35
C PRO A 21 19.27 -29.25 4.05
N GLN A 22 18.32 -29.94 3.39
CA GLN A 22 17.64 -29.42 2.21
C GLN A 22 16.77 -28.20 2.57
N ALA A 23 15.99 -28.27 3.65
CA ALA A 23 15.16 -27.15 4.10
C ALA A 23 16.02 -25.91 4.45
N GLN A 24 17.19 -26.13 5.05
CA GLN A 24 18.16 -25.06 5.32
C GLN A 24 18.67 -24.41 4.03
N ALA A 25 19.09 -25.21 3.05
CA ALA A 25 19.58 -24.71 1.77
C ALA A 25 18.50 -23.92 1.01
N GLU A 26 17.27 -24.42 0.99
CA GLU A 26 16.12 -23.76 0.37
C GLU A 26 15.77 -22.44 1.07
N ALA A 27 15.70 -22.45 2.41
CA ALA A 27 15.46 -21.25 3.21
C ALA A 27 16.55 -20.19 2.95
N TRP A 28 17.81 -20.59 2.93
CA TRP A 28 18.92 -19.68 2.64
C TRP A 28 18.83 -19.09 1.23
N HIS A 29 18.47 -19.90 0.23
CA HIS A 29 18.30 -19.44 -1.14
C HIS A 29 17.13 -18.46 -1.31
N LYS A 30 16.04 -18.63 -0.55
CA LYS A 30 14.86 -17.75 -0.63
C LYS A 30 15.09 -16.36 -0.02
N VAL A 31 16.05 -16.25 0.90
CA VAL A 31 16.26 -15.07 1.75
C VAL A 31 17.61 -14.41 1.43
N GLN A 32 17.74 -13.85 0.23
CA GLN A 32 19.00 -13.26 -0.26
C GLN A 32 19.07 -11.74 -0.09
N ASP A 33 17.97 -11.05 -0.39
CA ASP A 33 17.93 -9.59 -0.49
C ASP A 33 17.55 -8.97 0.86
N TYR A 34 18.54 -8.50 1.63
CA TYR A 34 18.33 -7.81 2.91
C TYR A 34 19.34 -6.68 3.10
N SER A 35 18.98 -5.67 3.88
CA SER A 35 19.86 -4.49 4.05
C SER A 35 21.18 -4.79 4.75
N ASN A 36 21.22 -5.84 5.57
CA ASN A 36 22.39 -6.28 6.31
C ASN A 36 22.30 -7.77 6.68
N GLN A 37 23.43 -8.34 7.15
CA GLN A 37 23.53 -9.76 7.50
C GLN A 37 22.65 -10.16 8.69
N VAL A 38 22.42 -9.26 9.65
CA VAL A 38 21.58 -9.55 10.83
C VAL A 38 20.12 -9.68 10.42
N ALA A 39 19.64 -8.77 9.57
CA ALA A 39 18.29 -8.82 9.00
C ALA A 39 18.09 -10.08 8.15
N ARG A 40 19.09 -10.42 7.32
CA ARG A 40 19.08 -11.67 6.55
C ARG A 40 19.01 -12.91 7.44
N TRP A 41 19.82 -12.97 8.48
CA TRP A 41 19.82 -14.09 9.42
C TRP A 41 18.49 -14.21 10.15
N ASN A 42 17.93 -13.09 10.64
CA ASN A 42 16.61 -13.05 11.23
C ASN A 42 15.55 -13.61 10.27
N ALA A 43 15.58 -13.20 9.00
CA ALA A 43 14.65 -13.70 8.00
C ALA A 43 14.86 -15.19 7.68
N TYR A 44 16.10 -15.67 7.65
CA TYR A 44 16.41 -17.09 7.48
C TYR A 44 15.81 -17.94 8.60
N VAL A 45 16.05 -17.56 9.85
CA VAL A 45 15.53 -18.25 11.04
C VAL A 45 14.00 -18.27 11.04
N ASN A 46 13.36 -17.14 10.73
CA ASN A 46 11.90 -17.06 10.66
C ASN A 46 11.31 -17.89 9.52
N TYR A 47 11.92 -17.85 8.33
CA TYR A 47 11.46 -18.65 7.19
C TYR A 47 11.57 -20.15 7.49
N LEU A 48 12.72 -20.58 8.01
CA LEU A 48 12.98 -21.97 8.36
C LEU A 48 12.02 -22.47 9.44
N CYS A 49 11.79 -21.66 10.48
CA CYS A 49 10.79 -21.93 11.52
C CYS A 49 9.40 -22.11 10.93
N LEU A 50 8.99 -21.20 10.05
CA LEU A 50 7.68 -21.22 9.42
C LEU A 50 7.50 -22.48 8.57
N GLN A 51 8.42 -22.76 7.65
CA GLN A 51 8.31 -23.91 6.75
C GLN A 51 8.28 -25.22 7.53
N THR A 52 9.19 -25.41 8.49
CA THR A 52 9.25 -26.63 9.30
C THR A 52 7.93 -26.90 10.05
N LEU A 53 7.31 -25.85 10.60
CA LEU A 53 6.02 -25.98 11.29
C LEU A 53 4.85 -26.17 10.33
N VAL A 54 4.88 -25.52 9.16
CA VAL A 54 3.86 -25.69 8.11
C VAL A 54 3.87 -27.12 7.60
N ASP A 55 5.04 -27.68 7.28
CA ASP A 55 5.19 -29.06 6.81
C ASP A 55 4.66 -30.06 7.86
N TRP A 56 4.98 -29.82 9.14
CA TRP A 56 4.46 -30.63 10.23
C TRP A 56 2.94 -30.51 10.40
N LEU A 57 2.39 -29.29 10.31
CA LEU A 57 0.95 -29.05 10.39
C LEU A 57 0.23 -29.78 9.26
N GLN A 58 0.70 -29.62 8.02
CA GLN A 58 0.14 -30.29 6.84
C GLN A 58 0.19 -31.81 6.98
N ALA A 59 1.31 -32.37 7.45
CA ALA A 59 1.44 -33.81 7.67
C ALA A 59 0.51 -34.37 8.77
N LYS A 60 0.07 -33.52 9.72
CA LYS A 60 -0.82 -33.91 10.83
C LYS A 60 -2.29 -33.64 10.56
N THR A 61 -2.61 -32.68 9.70
CA THR A 61 -3.99 -32.38 9.32
C THR A 61 -4.51 -33.41 8.32
N ASN A 62 -5.67 -34.00 8.60
CA ASN A 62 -6.44 -34.65 7.53
C ASN A 62 -6.84 -33.56 6.51
N LEU A 63 -6.92 -33.91 5.23
CA LEU A 63 -7.19 -33.06 4.04
C LEU A 63 -8.29 -31.97 4.19
N GLN A 64 -9.15 -32.02 5.21
CA GLN A 64 -10.16 -30.99 5.50
C GLN A 64 -9.61 -29.76 6.24
N GLU A 65 -8.54 -29.89 7.04
CA GLU A 65 -7.94 -28.77 7.78
C GLU A 65 -6.82 -28.06 6.99
N GLU A 66 -6.23 -28.71 5.98
CA GLU A 66 -5.26 -28.08 5.06
C GLU A 66 -5.85 -26.86 4.34
N ALA A 67 -7.15 -26.91 4.01
CA ALA A 67 -7.87 -25.80 3.37
C ALA A 67 -8.05 -24.56 4.28
N LEU A 68 -7.70 -24.67 5.57
CA LEU A 68 -7.81 -23.59 6.56
C LEU A 68 -6.48 -22.90 6.84
N LEU A 69 -5.34 -23.45 6.40
CA LEU A 69 -4.03 -22.84 6.61
C LEU A 69 -3.81 -21.75 5.56
N VAL A 70 -3.76 -20.49 6.01
CA VAL A 70 -3.46 -19.33 5.17
C VAL A 70 -2.09 -18.79 5.56
N LEU A 71 -1.20 -18.74 4.58
CA LEU A 71 0.14 -18.19 4.72
C LEU A 71 0.21 -16.81 4.08
N PRO A 72 0.87 -15.83 4.72
CA PRO A 72 1.13 -14.55 4.08
C PRO A 72 1.98 -14.73 2.83
N GLU A 73 1.82 -13.83 1.86
CA GLU A 73 2.68 -13.81 0.68
C GLU A 73 4.16 -13.67 1.08
N LEU A 74 5.04 -14.37 0.36
CA LEU A 74 6.48 -14.32 0.65
C LEU A 74 7.00 -12.89 0.65
N LYS A 75 6.56 -12.06 -0.29
CA LYS A 75 6.93 -10.63 -0.35
C LYS A 75 6.61 -9.89 0.95
N THR A 76 5.41 -10.09 1.48
CA THR A 76 4.97 -9.51 2.74
C THR A 76 5.84 -10.01 3.89
N LEU A 77 6.14 -11.31 3.96
CA LEU A 77 7.03 -11.88 4.98
C LEU A 77 8.43 -11.27 4.93
N LEU A 78 9.00 -11.12 3.72
CA LEU A 78 10.33 -10.56 3.56
C LEU A 78 10.42 -9.15 4.13
N SER A 79 9.39 -8.32 3.87
CA SER A 79 9.30 -6.95 4.37
C SER A 79 9.20 -6.87 5.91
N ILE A 80 8.58 -7.88 6.55
CA ILE A 80 8.45 -7.94 8.00
C ILE A 80 9.79 -8.31 8.63
N TRP A 81 10.42 -9.36 8.11
CA TRP A 81 11.65 -9.92 8.68
C TRP A 81 12.90 -9.06 8.47
N GLU A 82 12.80 -8.02 7.63
CA GLU A 82 13.84 -6.98 7.53
C GLU A 82 14.10 -6.30 8.89
N VAL A 83 13.09 -6.24 9.77
CA VAL A 83 13.18 -5.48 11.02
C VAL A 83 12.61 -6.18 12.26
N VAL A 84 11.67 -7.12 12.09
CA VAL A 84 10.94 -7.76 13.20
C VAL A 84 11.19 -9.27 13.19
N ASN A 85 11.52 -9.82 14.35
CA ASN A 85 11.55 -11.27 14.57
C ASN A 85 10.12 -11.80 14.80
N GLY A 86 9.82 -12.96 14.23
CA GLY A 86 8.56 -13.66 14.36
C GLY A 86 7.81 -13.79 13.04
N CYS A 87 6.86 -14.72 13.00
CA CYS A 87 6.01 -14.93 11.84
C CYS A 87 4.58 -15.24 12.27
N ALA A 88 3.60 -14.65 11.58
CA ALA A 88 2.20 -15.01 11.74
C ALA A 88 1.75 -16.02 10.69
N LEU A 89 0.86 -16.92 11.08
CA LEU A 89 0.11 -17.80 10.19
C LEU A 89 -1.33 -17.94 10.70
N GLU A 90 -2.27 -18.17 9.80
CA GLU A 90 -3.68 -18.30 10.12
C GLU A 90 -4.14 -19.74 9.92
N LEU A 91 -4.82 -20.28 10.93
CA LEU A 91 -5.46 -21.59 10.91
C LEU A 91 -6.96 -21.39 11.11
N GLY A 92 -7.69 -21.31 10.01
CA GLY A 92 -9.12 -21.00 9.99
C GLY A 92 -9.37 -19.60 10.55
N LYS A 93 -9.93 -19.51 11.76
CA LYS A 93 -10.14 -18.22 12.44
C LYS A 93 -9.03 -17.84 13.41
N THR A 94 -8.17 -18.81 13.74
CA THR A 94 -7.18 -18.65 14.79
C THR A 94 -5.85 -18.23 14.19
N ARG A 95 -5.31 -17.11 14.66
CA ARG A 95 -4.00 -16.62 14.27
C ARG A 95 -2.94 -17.04 15.28
N LEU A 96 -1.88 -17.64 14.76
CA LEU A 96 -0.70 -18.03 15.54
C LEU A 96 0.47 -17.14 15.18
N VAL A 97 1.23 -16.69 16.18
CA VAL A 97 2.52 -16.03 15.98
C VAL A 97 3.64 -16.92 16.53
N LEU A 98 4.56 -17.28 15.66
CA LEU A 98 5.77 -18.03 15.96
C LEU A 98 6.89 -17.05 16.32
N ILE A 99 7.54 -17.26 17.47
CA ILE A 99 8.69 -16.46 17.90
C ILE A 99 9.91 -17.39 18.02
N PRO A 100 10.74 -17.48 16.96
CA PRO A 100 11.93 -18.31 17.00
C PRO A 100 13.07 -17.62 17.76
N SER A 101 13.86 -18.46 18.42
CA SER A 101 15.03 -18.07 19.19
C SER A 101 16.08 -19.17 19.12
N GLU A 102 17.32 -18.79 18.85
CA GLU A 102 18.48 -19.68 18.91
C GLU A 102 19.09 -19.73 20.32
N SER A 103 18.49 -19.01 21.28
CA SER A 103 18.97 -19.03 22.66
C SER A 103 18.73 -20.40 23.30
N ASN A 104 19.74 -20.86 24.04
CA ASN A 104 19.60 -22.03 24.93
C ASN A 104 18.73 -21.73 26.16
N ASP A 105 18.49 -20.44 26.44
CA ASP A 105 17.66 -19.98 27.54
C ASP A 105 16.16 -20.10 27.19
N THR A 106 15.45 -20.89 27.99
CA THR A 106 13.98 -21.05 27.95
C THR A 106 13.31 -20.49 29.21
N GLU A 107 13.99 -19.63 29.96
CA GLU A 107 13.45 -18.98 31.15
C GLU A 107 12.30 -18.03 30.84
N GLN A 108 12.28 -17.43 29.64
CA GLN A 108 11.24 -16.49 29.24
C GLN A 108 11.00 -16.45 27.72
N LEU A 109 9.73 -16.38 27.33
CA LEU A 109 9.33 -15.99 25.98
C LEU A 109 9.38 -14.46 25.87
N THR A 110 10.03 -13.95 24.84
CA THR A 110 10.13 -12.50 24.57
C THR A 110 9.52 -12.17 23.22
N VAL A 111 8.45 -11.38 23.20
CA VAL A 111 7.67 -11.06 22.00
C VAL A 111 7.80 -9.57 21.66
N PRO A 112 8.14 -9.19 20.41
CA PRO A 112 8.14 -7.80 19.95
C PRO A 112 6.78 -7.11 20.08
N PHE A 113 6.77 -5.81 20.39
CA PHE A 113 5.53 -5.02 20.47
C PHE A 113 4.70 -5.07 19.18
N GLU A 114 5.33 -5.20 18.00
CA GLU A 114 4.65 -5.26 16.71
C GLU A 114 3.62 -6.40 16.63
N TRP A 115 3.90 -7.53 17.27
CA TRP A 115 2.97 -8.66 17.30
C TRP A 115 1.90 -8.55 18.37
N VAL A 116 1.98 -7.58 19.29
CA VAL A 116 1.10 -7.47 20.48
C VAL A 116 0.25 -6.20 20.48
N ASP A 117 0.84 -5.08 20.05
CA ASP A 117 0.29 -3.73 20.18
C ASP A 117 -0.10 -3.12 18.82
N ILE A 118 0.03 -3.85 17.70
CA ILE A 118 -0.55 -3.45 16.41
C ILE A 118 -1.91 -4.18 16.25
N PRO A 119 -3.06 -3.48 16.18
CA PRO A 119 -4.39 -4.09 16.18
C PRO A 119 -4.62 -5.14 15.07
N GLY A 120 -4.03 -4.94 13.88
CA GLY A 120 -4.14 -5.89 12.77
C GLY A 120 -3.14 -7.05 12.81
N TRP A 121 -2.31 -7.14 13.83
CA TRP A 121 -1.21 -8.12 13.95
C TRP A 121 -1.30 -9.02 15.18
N THR A 122 -2.21 -8.72 16.10
CA THR A 122 -2.45 -9.54 17.28
C THR A 122 -2.80 -10.96 16.91
N ALA A 123 -2.34 -11.89 17.74
CA ALA A 123 -2.59 -13.31 17.57
C ALA A 123 -3.33 -13.85 18.78
N ASP A 124 -4.12 -14.90 18.57
CA ASP A 124 -4.77 -15.63 19.66
C ASP A 124 -3.73 -16.36 20.50
N TYR A 125 -2.70 -16.90 19.84
CA TYR A 125 -1.63 -17.63 20.49
C TYR A 125 -0.24 -17.21 20.00
N TYR A 126 0.68 -17.12 20.94
CA TYR A 126 2.10 -16.85 20.73
C TYR A 126 2.90 -18.08 21.11
N LEU A 127 3.61 -18.66 20.15
CA LEU A 127 4.37 -19.89 20.31
C LEU A 127 5.84 -19.55 20.55
N ALA A 128 6.38 -20.11 21.62
CA ALA A 128 7.79 -20.00 21.95
C ALA A 128 8.56 -21.12 21.25
N VAL A 129 9.40 -20.73 20.30
CA VAL A 129 10.13 -21.67 19.45
C VAL A 129 11.62 -21.54 19.73
N GLN A 130 12.25 -22.66 20.06
CA GLN A 130 13.69 -22.78 20.15
C GLN A 130 14.21 -23.48 18.91
N MET A 131 15.32 -22.98 18.37
CA MET A 131 15.97 -23.56 17.21
C MET A 131 17.42 -23.85 17.53
N HIS A 132 17.89 -25.02 17.10
CA HIS A 132 19.29 -25.37 17.10
C HIS A 132 19.72 -25.55 15.64
N LEU A 133 20.67 -24.72 15.21
CA LEU A 133 21.12 -24.61 13.82
C LEU A 133 22.63 -24.87 13.69
N GLU A 134 23.21 -25.59 14.65
CA GLU A 134 24.62 -25.97 14.63
C GLU A 134 24.77 -27.40 14.11
N ASP A 135 25.83 -27.64 13.32
CA ASP A 135 26.23 -28.95 12.80
C ASP A 135 25.15 -29.72 11.99
N ASP A 136 25.27 -31.05 11.94
CA ASP A 136 24.37 -31.95 11.19
C ASP A 136 23.09 -32.34 11.97
N ASP A 137 22.90 -31.83 13.20
CA ASP A 137 21.76 -32.15 14.08
C ASP A 137 20.86 -30.91 14.30
N CYS A 138 20.35 -30.36 13.21
CA CYS A 138 19.49 -29.18 13.26
C CYS A 138 18.05 -29.56 13.67
N TRP A 139 17.50 -28.85 14.65
CA TRP A 139 16.15 -29.13 15.15
C TRP A 139 15.41 -27.88 15.61
N LEU A 140 14.08 -28.00 15.65
CA LEU A 140 13.14 -27.01 16.14
C LEU A 140 12.33 -27.61 17.29
N ARG A 141 12.14 -26.84 18.36
CA ARG A 141 11.31 -27.21 19.50
C ARG A 141 10.32 -26.12 19.84
N VAL A 142 9.03 -26.45 19.90
CA VAL A 142 8.02 -25.57 20.50
C VAL A 142 7.88 -25.96 21.96
N TRP A 143 8.43 -25.12 22.85
CA TRP A 143 8.53 -25.43 24.26
C TRP A 143 7.35 -24.88 25.09
N GLY A 144 6.53 -24.02 24.50
CA GLY A 144 5.24 -23.62 25.06
C GLY A 144 4.53 -22.53 24.26
N PHE A 145 3.33 -22.19 24.69
CA PHE A 145 2.54 -21.11 24.12
C PHE A 145 1.84 -20.26 25.20
N THR A 146 1.39 -19.08 24.82
CA THR A 146 0.56 -18.20 25.66
C THR A 146 -0.49 -17.48 24.80
N THR A 147 -1.44 -16.81 25.44
CA THR A 147 -2.46 -15.96 24.80
C THR A 147 -2.11 -14.49 24.91
N HIS A 148 -2.75 -13.64 24.11
CA HIS A 148 -2.53 -12.18 24.14
C HIS A 148 -2.72 -11.55 25.53
N PRO A 149 -3.82 -11.80 26.29
CA PRO A 149 -4.00 -11.20 27.62
C PRO A 149 -2.90 -11.60 28.60
N ARG A 150 -2.54 -12.88 28.63
CA ARG A 150 -1.48 -13.41 29.49
C ARG A 150 -0.10 -12.85 29.15
N LEU A 151 0.17 -12.60 27.87
CA LEU A 151 1.40 -11.97 27.44
C LEU A 151 1.48 -10.51 27.92
N LYS A 152 0.36 -9.77 27.92
CA LYS A 152 0.28 -8.39 28.44
C LYS A 152 0.44 -8.30 29.96
N GLU A 153 0.14 -9.36 30.72
CA GLU A 153 0.46 -9.47 32.15
C GLU A 153 1.97 -9.65 32.42
N GLY A 154 2.76 -9.96 31.38
CA GLY A 154 4.20 -10.11 31.47
C GLY A 154 4.97 -8.80 31.69
N LYS A 155 6.30 -8.91 31.76
CA LYS A 155 7.20 -7.76 31.91
C LYS A 155 7.33 -7.00 30.59
N LYS A 156 6.99 -5.71 30.59
CA LYS A 156 7.15 -4.82 29.43
C LYS A 156 8.52 -4.12 29.46
N ASP A 157 9.33 -4.33 28.42
CA ASP A 157 10.60 -3.64 28.20
C ASP A 157 10.45 -2.56 27.11
N TYR A 158 10.49 -1.30 27.50
CA TYR A 158 10.35 -0.16 26.59
C TYR A 158 11.60 0.12 25.76
N LEU A 159 12.79 -0.26 26.24
CA LEU A 159 14.05 -0.03 25.55
C LEU A 159 14.19 -1.00 24.37
N ARG A 160 13.88 -2.28 24.63
CA ARG A 160 13.89 -3.33 23.59
C ARG A 160 12.58 -3.45 22.83
N ARG A 161 11.51 -2.80 23.31
CA ARG A 161 10.14 -2.88 22.78
C ARG A 161 9.64 -4.32 22.73
N THR A 162 9.71 -5.01 23.87
CA THR A 162 9.30 -6.41 23.97
C THR A 162 8.48 -6.68 25.23
N TYR A 163 7.55 -7.62 25.14
CA TYR A 163 6.90 -8.24 26.29
C TYR A 163 7.61 -9.55 26.61
N SER A 164 7.91 -9.78 27.88
CA SER A 164 8.55 -11.01 28.35
C SER A 164 7.67 -11.73 29.36
N LEU A 165 7.44 -13.02 29.13
CA LEU A 165 6.67 -13.88 30.03
C LEU A 165 7.52 -15.06 30.47
N ALA A 166 7.58 -15.33 31.77
CA ALA A 166 8.36 -16.44 32.32
C ALA A 166 7.87 -17.79 31.77
N GLY A 167 8.80 -18.68 31.46
CA GLY A 167 8.53 -19.97 30.82
C GLY A 167 7.57 -20.85 31.62
N LYS A 168 7.65 -20.79 32.95
CA LYS A 168 6.71 -21.47 33.88
C LYS A 168 5.24 -21.04 33.73
N ASN A 169 4.99 -19.87 33.13
CA ASN A 169 3.64 -19.35 32.88
C ASN A 169 3.13 -19.74 31.47
N LEU A 170 3.97 -20.36 30.64
CA LEU A 170 3.56 -20.89 29.35
C LEU A 170 2.89 -22.25 29.51
N ILE A 171 2.04 -22.59 28.54
CA ILE A 171 1.42 -23.90 28.44
C ILE A 171 2.27 -24.74 27.47
N GLU A 172 2.85 -25.83 27.96
CA GLU A 172 3.81 -26.64 27.18
C GLU A 172 3.15 -27.42 26.02
N SER A 173 1.95 -27.96 26.25
CA SER A 173 1.34 -28.91 25.31
C SER A 173 0.41 -28.23 24.32
N LEU A 174 0.78 -28.24 23.03
CA LEU A 174 -0.06 -27.73 21.94
C LEU A 174 -1.43 -28.42 21.84
N ASN A 175 -1.59 -29.64 22.37
CA ASN A 175 -2.90 -30.30 22.43
C ASN A 175 -3.92 -29.50 23.25
N VAL A 176 -3.47 -28.80 24.30
CA VAL A 176 -4.33 -27.94 25.10
C VAL A 176 -4.86 -26.78 24.25
N MET A 177 -4.01 -26.20 23.39
CA MET A 177 -4.39 -25.15 22.44
C MET A 177 -5.47 -25.64 21.45
N TRP A 178 -5.32 -26.86 20.93
CA TRP A 178 -6.31 -27.42 19.99
C TRP A 178 -7.66 -27.68 20.64
N VAL A 179 -7.64 -28.14 21.90
CA VAL A 179 -8.85 -28.36 22.68
C VAL A 179 -9.51 -27.03 23.06
N SER A 180 -8.73 -26.03 23.50
CA SER A 180 -9.28 -24.71 23.86
C SER A 180 -9.91 -24.01 22.65
N ARG A 181 -9.29 -24.10 21.47
CA ARG A 181 -9.85 -23.58 20.21
C ARG A 181 -11.24 -24.15 19.87
N LYS A 182 -11.52 -25.41 20.23
CA LYS A 182 -12.82 -26.07 19.96
C LYS A 182 -13.89 -25.76 21.01
N LEU A 183 -13.47 -25.48 22.25
CA LEU A 183 -14.37 -25.38 23.40
C LEU A 183 -14.67 -23.94 23.84
N CYS A 184 -13.75 -23.01 23.59
CA CYS A 184 -13.87 -21.63 24.05
C CYS A 184 -14.07 -20.67 22.87
N PRO A 185 -14.96 -19.66 23.00
CA PRO A 185 -15.01 -18.55 22.06
C PRO A 185 -13.69 -17.77 22.06
N GLU A 186 -13.32 -17.21 20.90
CA GLU A 186 -12.12 -16.40 20.73
C GLU A 186 -12.24 -15.11 21.58
N GLU A 187 -11.25 -14.84 22.42
CA GLU A 187 -11.16 -13.59 23.17
C GLU A 187 -10.52 -12.52 22.29
N GLU A 188 -11.26 -11.46 21.96
CA GLU A 188 -10.72 -10.35 21.17
C GLU A 188 -9.60 -9.64 21.94
N ALA A 189 -8.44 -9.53 21.32
CA ALA A 189 -7.29 -8.81 21.87
C ALA A 189 -7.60 -7.31 22.01
N VAL A 190 -7.61 -6.80 23.25
CA VAL A 190 -7.80 -5.37 23.50
C VAL A 190 -6.47 -4.65 23.26
N VAL A 191 -6.42 -3.86 22.17
CA VAL A 191 -5.24 -3.08 21.77
C VAL A 191 -5.62 -1.61 21.57
N GLU A 192 -4.73 -0.72 22.02
CA GLU A 192 -4.89 0.71 21.82
C GLU A 192 -4.76 1.08 20.33
N PRO A 193 -5.64 1.96 19.80
CA PRO A 193 -5.57 2.34 18.40
C PRO A 193 -4.28 3.11 18.11
N LEU A 194 -3.67 2.81 16.96
CA LEU A 194 -2.50 3.52 16.47
C LEU A 194 -2.89 4.90 15.90
N PRO A 195 -1.98 5.88 15.93
CA PRO A 195 -2.24 7.18 15.32
C PRO A 195 -2.37 7.04 13.80
N ASN A 196 -3.29 7.80 13.20
CA ASN A 196 -3.38 7.92 11.75
C ASN A 196 -2.27 8.85 11.25
N LEU A 197 -1.32 8.31 10.48
CA LEU A 197 -0.27 9.09 9.83
C LEU A 197 -0.79 9.65 8.50
N SER A 198 -0.48 10.92 8.22
CA SER A 198 -0.66 11.47 6.88
C SER A 198 0.40 10.90 5.92
N ALA A 199 0.10 10.91 4.62
CA ALA A 199 1.04 10.46 3.59
C ALA A 199 2.39 11.23 3.64
N HIS A 200 2.36 12.52 4.00
CA HIS A 200 3.57 13.33 4.19
C HIS A 200 4.43 12.85 5.36
N GLN A 201 3.80 12.62 6.51
CA GLN A 201 4.50 12.12 7.71
C GLN A 201 5.07 10.72 7.47
N ALA A 202 4.33 9.85 6.79
CA ALA A 202 4.82 8.54 6.39
C ALA A 202 6.04 8.66 5.48
N GLU A 203 6.02 9.55 4.49
CA GLU A 203 7.15 9.78 3.59
C GLU A 203 8.40 10.29 4.32
N GLU A 204 8.26 11.22 5.26
CA GLU A 204 9.37 11.70 6.10
C GLU A 204 9.99 10.57 6.92
N LEU A 205 9.16 9.73 7.54
CA LEU A 205 9.61 8.56 8.30
C LEU A 205 10.28 7.52 7.38
N LEU A 206 9.74 7.27 6.19
CA LEU A 206 10.34 6.36 5.20
C LEU A 206 11.69 6.89 4.69
N ALA A 207 11.83 8.20 4.50
CA ALA A 207 13.09 8.83 4.12
C ALA A 207 14.14 8.76 5.24
N GLN A 208 13.72 8.86 6.51
CA GLN A 208 14.60 8.71 7.65
C GLN A 208 15.03 7.25 7.86
N LEU A 209 14.07 6.33 8.00
CA LEU A 209 14.28 4.93 8.38
C LEU A 209 14.76 4.05 7.22
N GLY A 210 14.51 4.51 5.99
CA GLY A 210 14.95 3.85 4.76
C GLY A 210 16.43 3.99 4.45
N LYS A 211 17.18 4.81 5.23
CA LYS A 211 18.63 4.93 5.09
C LYS A 211 19.30 3.58 5.34
N ILE A 212 20.25 3.23 4.47
CA ILE A 212 21.00 1.98 4.59
C ILE A 212 21.93 2.10 5.80
N THR A 213 21.65 1.32 6.83
CA THR A 213 22.40 1.24 8.09
C THR A 213 22.74 -0.22 8.40
N LEU A 214 23.78 -0.44 9.21
CA LEU A 214 24.18 -1.78 9.65
C LEU A 214 23.26 -2.38 10.73
N TYR A 215 22.27 -1.63 11.18
CA TYR A 215 21.37 -2.00 12.28
C TYR A 215 19.90 -1.78 11.90
N SER A 216 18.99 -2.36 12.70
CA SER A 216 17.55 -2.23 12.49
C SER A 216 17.06 -0.83 12.90
N PRO A 217 16.25 -0.14 12.07
CA PRO A 217 15.70 1.19 12.36
C PRO A 217 14.53 1.15 13.36
N ARG A 218 14.12 -0.05 13.79
CA ARG A 218 12.97 -0.33 14.65
C ARG A 218 12.89 0.52 15.93
N LEU A 219 14.04 0.99 16.44
CA LEU A 219 14.12 1.74 17.70
C LEU A 219 14.37 3.25 17.52
N GLU A 220 14.51 3.76 16.29
CA GLU A 220 14.90 5.15 16.02
C GLU A 220 13.79 6.18 16.26
N VAL A 221 12.52 5.77 16.11
CA VAL A 221 11.34 6.64 16.27
C VAL A 221 10.37 6.06 17.29
N PRO A 222 9.54 6.86 17.99
CA PRO A 222 8.58 6.37 18.98
C PRO A 222 7.68 5.24 18.45
N PHE A 223 7.33 4.28 19.31
CA PHE A 223 6.59 3.09 18.89
C PHE A 223 5.25 3.42 18.22
N LEU A 224 4.53 4.45 18.65
CA LEU A 224 3.24 4.80 18.02
C LEU A 224 3.40 5.22 16.55
N GLN A 225 4.47 5.96 16.22
CA GLN A 225 4.80 6.33 14.84
C GLN A 225 5.30 5.13 14.04
N TRP A 226 6.20 4.34 14.64
CA TRP A 226 6.72 3.12 14.04
C TRP A 226 5.61 2.11 13.74
N GLY A 227 4.79 1.77 14.73
CA GLY A 227 3.69 0.83 14.64
C GLY A 227 2.64 1.28 13.63
N ALA A 228 2.28 2.58 13.61
CA ALA A 228 1.39 3.12 12.60
C ALA A 228 1.96 2.98 11.19
N LEU A 229 3.24 3.33 10.99
CA LEU A 229 3.89 3.18 9.69
C LEU A 229 3.95 1.70 9.25
N PHE A 230 4.34 0.82 10.18
CA PHE A 230 4.61 -0.58 9.90
C PHE A 230 3.34 -1.43 9.74
N ALA A 231 2.22 -0.99 10.33
CA ALA A 231 0.91 -1.61 10.16
C ALA A 231 0.43 -1.52 8.69
N HIS A 232 0.76 -0.44 7.98
CA HIS A 232 0.42 -0.27 6.57
C HIS A 232 1.36 -1.07 5.65
N GLU A 233 0.79 -2.01 4.90
CA GLU A 233 1.55 -2.91 4.02
C GLU A 233 2.35 -2.18 2.94
N GLU A 234 1.76 -1.15 2.29
CA GLU A 234 2.46 -0.40 1.25
C GLU A 234 3.67 0.36 1.79
N TRP A 235 3.56 0.98 2.95
CA TRP A 235 4.66 1.71 3.57
C TRP A 235 5.75 0.77 4.08
N ARG A 236 5.36 -0.37 4.66
CA ARG A 236 6.30 -1.42 5.06
C ARG A 236 7.11 -1.95 3.88
N GLU A 237 6.44 -2.22 2.76
CA GLU A 237 7.12 -2.65 1.52
C GLU A 237 8.06 -1.56 0.99
N GLN A 238 7.62 -0.29 0.98
CA GLN A 238 8.48 0.83 0.57
C GLN A 238 9.71 0.98 1.47
N LEU A 239 9.55 0.80 2.79
CA LEU A 239 10.66 0.83 3.73
C LEU A 239 11.68 -0.28 3.39
N TYR A 240 11.21 -1.50 3.19
CA TYR A 240 12.04 -2.64 2.80
C TYR A 240 12.81 -2.35 1.51
N GLN A 241 12.14 -1.89 0.44
CA GLN A 241 12.80 -1.56 -0.83
C GLN A 241 13.87 -0.46 -0.68
N ARG A 242 13.56 0.63 0.04
CA ARG A 242 14.53 1.72 0.28
C ARG A 242 15.77 1.21 1.00
N ARG A 243 15.59 0.34 2.00
CA ARG A 243 16.70 -0.25 2.77
C ARG A 243 17.54 -1.23 1.96
N LEU A 244 16.98 -1.87 0.93
CA LEU A 244 17.75 -2.65 -0.05
C LEU A 244 18.57 -1.78 -1.01
N GLY A 245 18.46 -0.45 -0.94
CA GLY A 245 19.03 0.44 -1.95
C GLY A 245 18.34 0.33 -3.31
N LYS A 246 17.22 -0.40 -3.40
CA LYS A 246 16.35 -0.41 -4.56
C LYS A 246 15.57 0.90 -4.50
N ALA A 247 15.76 1.76 -5.49
CA ALA A 247 14.95 2.97 -5.64
C ALA A 247 13.48 2.56 -5.46
N PRO A 248 12.71 3.29 -4.66
CA PRO A 248 11.44 2.80 -4.19
C PRO A 248 10.61 2.33 -5.40
N LEU A 249 10.03 1.12 -5.30
CA LEU A 249 8.90 0.71 -6.13
C LEU A 249 7.70 1.58 -5.73
N ILE A 250 7.85 2.90 -5.85
CA ILE A 250 6.69 3.73 -5.99
C ILE A 250 6.12 3.31 -7.34
N LYS A 251 4.94 2.69 -7.33
CA LYS A 251 3.93 3.06 -8.33
C LYS A 251 3.91 4.59 -8.26
N GLU A 252 4.69 5.21 -9.14
CA GLU A 252 5.18 6.59 -9.07
C GLU A 252 4.34 7.45 -8.12
N ALA A 253 4.89 7.82 -6.96
CA ALA A 253 4.37 8.96 -6.24
C ALA A 253 4.45 10.08 -7.25
N MET A 254 3.28 10.47 -7.75
CA MET A 254 3.12 11.42 -8.83
C MET A 254 3.77 12.72 -8.38
N ASN A 255 5.04 12.87 -8.72
CA ASN A 255 5.72 14.13 -8.66
C ASN A 255 5.05 14.95 -9.76
N LEU A 256 4.10 15.84 -9.42
CA LEU A 256 3.25 16.56 -10.37
C LEU A 256 4.00 17.08 -11.61
N PRO A 257 5.22 17.63 -11.50
CA PRO A 257 6.05 18.00 -12.66
C PRO A 257 6.55 16.82 -13.50
N SER A 258 6.91 15.70 -12.88
CA SER A 258 7.36 14.47 -13.56
C SER A 258 6.18 13.68 -14.15
N TRP A 259 5.05 13.61 -13.44
CA TRP A 259 3.77 13.14 -13.98
C TRP A 259 3.34 13.99 -15.17
N PHE A 260 3.49 15.33 -15.09
CA PHE A 260 3.19 16.22 -16.21
C PHE A 260 4.08 15.96 -17.43
N LYS A 261 5.34 15.56 -17.21
CA LYS A 261 6.27 15.17 -18.27
C LYS A 261 5.94 13.79 -18.86
N ASN A 262 5.62 12.81 -18.01
CA ASN A 262 5.22 11.45 -18.42
C ASN A 262 3.80 11.40 -19.04
N PHE A 263 2.91 12.30 -18.64
CA PHE A 263 1.56 12.50 -19.20
C PHE A 263 1.62 12.79 -20.71
N LEU A 264 2.70 13.40 -21.18
CA LEU A 264 2.93 13.70 -22.59
C LEU A 264 3.37 12.46 -23.41
N GLU A 265 3.79 11.36 -22.76
CA GLU A 265 4.40 10.21 -23.45
C GLU A 265 3.50 8.95 -23.48
N ALA A 266 2.47 8.86 -22.61
CA ALA A 266 1.70 7.63 -22.40
C ALA A 266 0.30 7.59 -23.07
N GLY A 267 0.24 7.44 -24.39
CA GLY A 267 -1.00 7.09 -25.11
C GLY A 267 -2.11 8.15 -25.08
N TRP A 268 -1.73 9.41 -24.92
CA TRP A 268 -2.58 10.60 -25.00
C TRP A 268 -2.30 11.34 -26.30
N TYR A 269 -3.34 11.62 -27.06
CA TYR A 269 -3.23 12.31 -28.36
C TYR A 269 -3.65 13.77 -28.23
N THR A 270 -3.15 14.63 -29.13
CA THR A 270 -3.80 15.94 -29.34
C THR A 270 -5.21 15.73 -29.92
N VAL A 271 -6.06 16.75 -29.84
CA VAL A 271 -7.42 16.66 -30.41
C VAL A 271 -7.34 16.46 -31.92
N GLU A 272 -6.32 17.04 -32.55
CA GLU A 272 -6.02 16.95 -33.97
C GLU A 272 -5.52 15.55 -34.37
N GLU A 273 -4.53 15.00 -33.66
CA GLU A 273 -4.02 13.64 -33.87
C GLU A 273 -5.15 12.60 -33.70
N MET A 274 -6.04 12.80 -32.72
CA MET A 274 -7.19 11.93 -32.52
C MET A 274 -8.19 12.02 -33.68
N GLY A 275 -8.35 13.18 -34.30
CA GLY A 275 -9.19 13.36 -35.49
C GLY A 275 -8.65 12.66 -36.73
N GLU A 276 -7.33 12.62 -36.87
CA GLU A 276 -6.66 11.84 -37.91
C GLU A 276 -6.82 10.32 -37.67
N ILE A 277 -6.68 9.87 -36.41
CA ILE A 277 -6.84 8.46 -36.02
C ILE A 277 -8.28 7.95 -36.22
N LEU A 278 -9.29 8.80 -35.97
CA LEU A 278 -10.70 8.42 -36.07
C LEU A 278 -11.29 8.63 -37.47
N THR A 279 -10.54 9.19 -38.43
CA THR A 279 -10.97 9.43 -39.82
C THR A 279 -12.29 10.21 -39.95
N THR A 280 -12.59 11.10 -39.00
CA THR A 280 -13.79 11.95 -39.06
C THR A 280 -13.38 13.41 -39.26
N PRO A 281 -13.84 14.09 -40.34
CA PRO A 281 -13.44 15.46 -40.65
C PRO A 281 -13.99 16.51 -39.66
N THR A 282 -14.87 16.13 -38.73
CA THR A 282 -15.34 16.98 -37.63
C THR A 282 -15.50 16.12 -36.38
N LEU A 283 -14.60 16.27 -35.42
CA LEU A 283 -14.82 15.75 -34.07
C LEU A 283 -15.88 16.64 -33.40
N ASN A 284 -17.15 16.27 -33.58
CA ASN A 284 -18.25 16.84 -32.80
C ASN A 284 -18.15 16.30 -31.37
N LEU A 285 -17.23 16.88 -30.59
CA LEU A 285 -17.06 16.59 -29.17
C LEU A 285 -18.27 17.12 -28.40
N ALA A 286 -19.23 16.25 -28.11
CA ALA A 286 -20.29 16.55 -27.14
C ALA A 286 -19.68 16.55 -25.72
N TYR A 287 -19.50 17.73 -25.15
CA TYR A 287 -18.85 17.90 -23.84
C TYR A 287 -19.80 17.52 -22.69
N GLY A 288 -19.72 16.28 -22.22
CA GLY A 288 -20.36 15.83 -21.00
C GLY A 288 -19.63 16.31 -19.74
N THR A 289 -19.66 17.61 -19.45
CA THR A 289 -19.27 18.10 -18.11
C THR A 289 -20.54 18.21 -17.26
N GLY A 290 -20.64 17.44 -16.19
CA GLY A 290 -21.79 17.42 -15.28
C GLY A 290 -22.14 18.81 -14.74
N SER A 291 -23.02 19.51 -15.44
CA SER A 291 -23.81 20.65 -14.95
C SER A 291 -24.96 20.84 -15.93
N ASN A 292 -26.17 20.87 -15.38
CA ASN A 292 -27.45 20.94 -16.09
C ASN A 292 -27.51 21.99 -17.21
N GLY A 293 -28.12 21.56 -18.32
CA GLY A 293 -28.91 22.38 -19.22
C GLY A 293 -28.12 23.18 -20.23
N PHE A 294 -28.03 22.67 -21.46
CA PHE A 294 -28.59 23.29 -22.66
C PHE A 294 -28.69 22.17 -23.70
N ARG A 295 -29.91 21.73 -23.99
CA ARG A 295 -30.16 20.73 -25.03
C ARG A 295 -29.78 21.35 -26.36
N GLU A 296 -29.04 20.58 -27.16
CA GLU A 296 -28.89 20.76 -28.59
C GLU A 296 -30.28 20.82 -29.21
N ASP A 297 -30.87 22.00 -29.30
CA ASP A 297 -31.94 22.27 -30.24
C ASP A 297 -32.01 23.78 -30.45
N SER A 298 -31.83 24.17 -31.71
CA SER A 298 -32.08 25.51 -32.26
C SER A 298 -31.21 26.65 -31.71
N LEU A 299 -30.23 27.08 -32.50
CA LEU A 299 -30.15 28.42 -33.11
C LEU A 299 -28.83 28.57 -33.87
N ASN A 300 -28.81 29.44 -34.86
CA ASN A 300 -27.68 29.71 -35.73
C ASN A 300 -26.71 30.66 -34.99
N ILE A 301 -25.79 30.13 -34.15
CA ILE A 301 -25.03 30.93 -33.14
C ILE A 301 -23.66 31.53 -33.57
N PRO A 302 -23.20 31.57 -34.85
CA PRO A 302 -22.02 32.38 -35.19
C PRO A 302 -22.21 33.90 -34.98
N GLN A 303 -23.46 34.38 -34.87
CA GLN A 303 -23.80 35.81 -34.75
C GLN A 303 -23.87 36.34 -33.30
N ALA A 304 -23.75 35.47 -32.28
CA ALA A 304 -23.86 35.90 -30.87
C ALA A 304 -22.53 36.35 -30.25
N VAL A 305 -21.40 36.13 -30.92
CA VAL A 305 -20.07 36.46 -30.42
C VAL A 305 -19.93 37.96 -30.07
N PRO A 306 -20.35 38.92 -30.92
CA PRO A 306 -20.22 40.35 -30.58
C PRO A 306 -21.03 40.73 -29.35
N THR A 307 -22.25 40.21 -29.22
CA THR A 307 -23.15 40.48 -28.08
C THR A 307 -22.60 39.89 -26.78
N LEU A 308 -22.00 38.68 -26.84
CA LEU A 308 -21.34 38.07 -25.68
C LEU A 308 -20.12 38.88 -25.24
N ILE A 309 -19.30 39.37 -26.18
CA ILE A 309 -18.16 40.25 -25.88
C ILE A 309 -18.64 41.55 -25.24
N GLU A 310 -19.72 42.16 -25.74
CA GLU A 310 -20.29 43.39 -25.18
C GLU A 310 -20.81 43.19 -23.75
N VAL A 311 -21.51 42.08 -23.48
CA VAL A 311 -21.96 41.71 -22.11
C VAL A 311 -20.77 41.49 -21.18
N LEU A 312 -19.67 40.94 -21.67
CA LEU A 312 -18.45 40.72 -20.91
C LEU A 312 -17.65 42.01 -20.64
N GLN A 313 -17.77 43.01 -21.51
CA GLN A 313 -17.16 44.32 -21.32
C GLN A 313 -17.97 45.23 -20.39
N THR A 314 -19.29 45.11 -20.41
CA THR A 314 -20.20 45.97 -19.63
C THR A 314 -20.50 45.43 -18.23
N SER A 315 -20.38 44.12 -18.01
CA SER A 315 -20.66 43.50 -16.71
C SER A 315 -19.40 43.19 -15.90
N SER A 316 -19.32 43.73 -14.68
CA SER A 316 -18.24 43.41 -13.72
C SER A 316 -18.60 42.26 -12.76
N SER A 317 -19.79 41.66 -12.92
CA SER A 317 -20.27 40.60 -12.04
C SER A 317 -19.86 39.22 -12.55
N LYS A 318 -19.15 38.46 -11.71
CA LYS A 318 -18.76 37.07 -12.00
C LYS A 318 -19.93 36.16 -12.35
N GLN A 319 -21.11 36.42 -11.77
CA GLN A 319 -22.33 35.65 -12.02
C GLN A 319 -22.81 35.77 -13.48
N THR A 320 -22.48 36.87 -14.14
CA THR A 320 -22.80 37.13 -15.55
C THR A 320 -21.62 36.79 -16.46
N SER A 321 -20.39 37.10 -16.02
CA SER A 321 -19.19 36.90 -16.84
C SER A 321 -18.82 35.42 -17.04
N LEU A 322 -18.97 34.55 -16.03
CA LEU A 322 -18.60 33.13 -16.16
C LEU A 322 -19.49 32.37 -17.17
N PRO A 323 -20.83 32.47 -17.11
CA PRO A 323 -21.69 31.87 -18.13
C PRO A 323 -21.45 32.43 -19.53
N ALA A 324 -21.24 33.75 -19.66
CA ALA A 324 -20.98 34.38 -20.95
C ALA A 324 -19.64 33.91 -21.56
N LEU A 325 -18.57 33.75 -20.74
CA LEU A 325 -17.31 33.16 -21.20
C LEU A 325 -17.48 31.70 -21.64
N LYS A 326 -18.22 30.90 -20.87
CA LYS A 326 -18.51 29.50 -21.22
C LYS A 326 -19.26 29.39 -22.55
N LEU A 327 -20.27 30.25 -22.76
CA LEU A 327 -21.00 30.32 -24.03
C LEU A 327 -20.09 30.76 -25.17
N LEU A 328 -19.22 31.76 -24.95
CA LEU A 328 -18.26 32.23 -25.94
C LEU A 328 -17.33 31.09 -26.41
N GLY A 329 -16.92 30.21 -25.50
CA GLY A 329 -16.14 29.00 -25.81
C GLY A 329 -16.90 27.97 -26.66
N GLN A 330 -18.22 27.89 -26.50
CA GLN A 330 -19.07 26.93 -27.24
C GLN A 330 -19.42 27.43 -28.64
N VAL A 331 -19.53 28.74 -28.84
CA VAL A 331 -20.06 29.32 -30.10
C VAL A 331 -19.01 30.05 -30.93
N GLY A 332 -17.86 30.37 -30.34
CA GLY A 332 -16.82 31.20 -30.96
C GLY A 332 -15.78 30.47 -31.81
N TYR A 333 -16.03 29.22 -32.24
CA TYR A 333 -15.03 28.40 -32.95
C TYR A 333 -14.46 29.12 -34.17
N GLY A 334 -13.14 29.35 -34.20
CA GLY A 334 -12.46 30.06 -35.28
C GLY A 334 -12.74 31.57 -35.38
N ASN A 335 -13.46 32.18 -34.43
CA ASN A 335 -13.75 33.61 -34.43
C ASN A 335 -12.57 34.43 -33.86
N LEU A 336 -11.97 35.28 -34.69
CA LEU A 336 -10.79 36.08 -34.33
C LEU A 336 -11.05 37.09 -33.21
N ASP A 337 -12.24 37.68 -33.15
CA ASP A 337 -12.60 38.67 -32.12
C ASP A 337 -12.77 38.00 -30.75
N ALA A 338 -13.37 36.80 -30.71
CA ALA A 338 -13.47 36.00 -29.50
C ALA A 338 -12.08 35.57 -28.99
N ILE A 339 -11.19 35.16 -29.89
CA ILE A 339 -9.80 34.80 -29.57
C ILE A 339 -9.06 36.01 -29.00
N ALA A 340 -9.16 37.17 -29.65
CA ALA A 340 -8.50 38.40 -29.20
C ALA A 340 -9.00 38.83 -27.81
N PHE A 341 -10.32 38.80 -27.60
CA PHE A 341 -10.94 39.14 -26.32
C PHE A 341 -10.48 38.22 -25.19
N LEU A 342 -10.52 36.90 -25.39
CA LEU A 342 -10.10 35.92 -24.39
C LEU A 342 -8.60 36.03 -24.07
N SER A 343 -7.75 36.24 -25.08
CA SER A 343 -6.31 36.46 -24.91
C SER A 343 -6.02 37.74 -24.12
N GLN A 344 -6.75 38.82 -24.38
CA GLN A 344 -6.63 40.06 -23.61
C GLN A 344 -7.11 39.86 -22.16
N LEU A 345 -8.22 39.15 -21.96
CA LEU A 345 -8.77 38.87 -20.64
C LEU A 345 -7.77 38.06 -19.79
N LEU A 346 -7.09 37.07 -20.38
CA LEU A 346 -6.06 36.27 -19.70
C LEU A 346 -4.84 37.06 -19.22
N GLN A 347 -4.54 38.19 -19.87
CA GLN A 347 -3.42 39.08 -19.53
C GLN A 347 -3.82 40.16 -18.51
N THR A 348 -5.08 40.59 -18.53
CA THR A 348 -5.55 41.73 -17.74
C THR A 348 -6.23 41.33 -16.43
N THR A 349 -6.85 40.14 -16.37
CA THR A 349 -7.57 39.70 -15.17
C THR A 349 -6.63 39.13 -14.11
N LYS A 350 -6.83 39.53 -12.85
CA LYS A 350 -6.21 38.92 -11.66
C LYS A 350 -7.08 37.85 -11.02
N ASP A 351 -8.31 37.68 -11.51
CA ASP A 351 -9.26 36.75 -10.96
C ASP A 351 -9.03 35.34 -11.48
N LEU A 352 -8.75 34.40 -10.58
CA LEU A 352 -8.36 33.04 -10.93
C LEU A 352 -9.49 32.27 -11.63
N GLU A 353 -10.75 32.48 -11.25
CA GLU A 353 -11.91 31.79 -11.84
C GLU A 353 -12.19 32.31 -13.25
N LEU A 354 -12.16 33.63 -13.44
CA LEU A 354 -12.31 34.22 -14.78
C LEU A 354 -11.15 33.84 -15.69
N ARG A 355 -9.92 33.79 -15.16
CA ARG A 355 -8.73 33.39 -15.90
C ARG A 355 -8.83 31.94 -16.35
N ARG A 356 -9.22 31.04 -15.45
CA ARG A 356 -9.42 29.62 -15.75
C ARG A 356 -10.48 29.43 -16.82
N GLN A 357 -11.65 30.05 -16.65
CA GLN A 357 -12.74 29.93 -17.62
C GLN A 357 -12.37 30.53 -18.98
N ALA A 358 -11.63 31.63 -19.03
CA ALA A 358 -11.17 32.25 -20.27
C ALA A 358 -10.22 31.32 -21.05
N ALA A 359 -9.25 30.69 -20.39
CA ALA A 359 -8.33 29.76 -21.04
C ALA A 359 -8.98 28.44 -21.44
N LEU A 360 -9.97 27.94 -20.68
CA LEU A 360 -10.81 26.81 -21.11
C LEU A 360 -11.56 27.12 -22.41
N SER A 361 -12.20 28.29 -22.44
CA SER A 361 -13.01 28.76 -23.58
C SER A 361 -12.12 29.03 -24.81
N LEU A 362 -10.93 29.59 -24.60
CA LEU A 362 -9.94 29.82 -25.64
C LEU A 362 -9.48 28.50 -26.26
N GLY A 363 -9.26 27.47 -25.45
CA GLY A 363 -8.96 26.12 -25.93
C GLY A 363 -10.12 25.41 -26.65
N GLN A 364 -11.37 25.86 -26.47
CA GLN A 364 -12.52 25.35 -27.27
C GLN A 364 -12.53 25.97 -28.67
N ILE A 365 -12.15 27.24 -28.79
CA ILE A 365 -12.30 28.00 -30.05
C ILE A 365 -11.02 28.10 -30.88
N ALA A 366 -9.85 27.93 -30.26
CA ALA A 366 -8.53 27.99 -30.86
C ALA A 366 -7.59 26.99 -30.17
N THR A 367 -7.68 25.73 -30.58
CA THR A 367 -7.00 24.58 -29.95
C THR A 367 -5.47 24.67 -29.96
N THR A 368 -4.89 25.42 -30.90
CA THR A 368 -3.43 25.62 -31.05
C THR A 368 -2.90 26.92 -30.45
N HIS A 369 -3.76 27.74 -29.80
CA HIS A 369 -3.34 29.03 -29.27
C HIS A 369 -2.42 28.86 -28.05
N PRO A 370 -1.24 29.53 -27.98
CA PRO A 370 -0.25 29.31 -26.91
C PRO A 370 -0.71 29.71 -25.51
N GLN A 371 -1.76 30.53 -25.41
CA GLN A 371 -2.40 30.93 -24.14
C GLN A 371 -3.65 30.11 -23.81
N ALA A 372 -4.05 29.17 -24.68
CA ALA A 372 -5.13 28.24 -24.41
C ALA A 372 -4.64 27.14 -23.46
N GLY A 373 -5.56 26.56 -22.70
CA GLY A 373 -5.24 25.34 -21.95
C GLY A 373 -4.93 24.18 -22.89
N MET A 374 -3.84 23.46 -22.65
CA MET A 374 -3.45 22.29 -23.45
C MET A 374 -4.47 21.17 -23.28
N ARG A 375 -4.99 20.66 -24.40
CA ARG A 375 -5.97 19.58 -24.44
C ARG A 375 -5.33 18.27 -24.87
N ARG A 376 -5.59 17.21 -24.11
CA ARG A 376 -5.20 15.85 -24.47
C ARG A 376 -6.39 14.91 -24.37
N VAL A 377 -6.49 13.99 -25.33
CA VAL A 377 -7.59 13.06 -25.50
C VAL A 377 -7.07 11.63 -25.40
N LYS A 378 -7.80 10.78 -24.68
CA LYS A 378 -7.54 9.34 -24.62
C LYS A 378 -8.84 8.57 -24.75
N LEU A 379 -8.85 7.58 -25.65
CA LEU A 379 -9.97 6.63 -25.74
C LEU A 379 -10.01 5.77 -24.50
N ILE A 380 -11.19 5.62 -23.91
CA ILE A 380 -11.42 4.78 -22.75
C ILE A 380 -12.45 3.73 -23.13
N ASP A 381 -12.10 2.47 -22.86
CA ASP A 381 -13.06 1.39 -22.85
C ASP A 381 -13.72 1.33 -21.47
N LEU A 382 -15.00 1.69 -21.41
CA LEU A 382 -15.77 1.69 -20.17
C LEU A 382 -16.28 0.29 -19.79
N GLY A 383 -15.97 -0.75 -20.56
CA GLY A 383 -16.43 -2.13 -20.30
C GLY A 383 -17.94 -2.31 -20.45
N VAL A 384 -18.62 -1.33 -21.06
CA VAL A 384 -20.05 -1.33 -21.35
C VAL A 384 -20.21 -1.19 -22.86
N LEU A 385 -21.00 -2.09 -23.48
CA LEU A 385 -21.39 -2.02 -24.89
C LEU A 385 -22.28 -0.79 -25.12
N LEU A 386 -21.67 0.36 -25.35
CA LEU A 386 -22.33 1.54 -25.86
C LEU A 386 -22.41 1.41 -27.37
N ASP A 387 -23.49 0.83 -27.91
CA ASP A 387 -23.86 0.71 -29.33
C ASP A 387 -22.92 1.44 -30.32
N SER A 388 -21.74 0.87 -30.57
CA SER A 388 -20.69 1.37 -31.48
C SER A 388 -20.12 2.79 -31.22
N LYS A 389 -20.36 3.40 -30.06
CA LYS A 389 -19.83 4.73 -29.71
C LYS A 389 -18.57 4.62 -28.85
N GLN A 390 -17.46 5.13 -29.37
CA GLN A 390 -16.21 5.26 -28.61
C GLN A 390 -16.31 6.45 -27.66
N VAL A 391 -15.90 6.24 -26.41
CA VAL A 391 -15.86 7.30 -25.39
C VAL A 391 -14.43 7.78 -25.21
N ALA A 392 -14.24 9.08 -25.25
CA ALA A 392 -12.94 9.71 -25.07
C ALA A 392 -12.93 10.56 -23.80
N LEU A 393 -11.91 10.39 -22.97
CA LEU A 393 -11.61 11.30 -21.87
C LEU A 393 -10.78 12.45 -22.40
N VAL A 394 -11.28 13.67 -22.23
CA VAL A 394 -10.58 14.91 -22.58
C VAL A 394 -10.14 15.61 -21.31
N VAL A 395 -8.84 15.84 -21.17
CA VAL A 395 -8.26 16.60 -20.07
C VAL A 395 -7.76 17.93 -20.62
N THR A 396 -8.15 19.04 -19.98
CA THR A 396 -7.67 20.39 -20.31
C THR A 396 -6.84 20.93 -19.16
N LEU A 397 -5.57 21.23 -19.43
CA LEU A 397 -4.62 21.81 -18.49
C LEU A 397 -4.55 23.33 -18.74
N VAL A 398 -4.99 24.13 -17.77
CA VAL A 398 -5.13 25.59 -17.89
C VAL A 398 -4.14 26.32 -16.99
#